data_AF-A0A327LW89-F1
#
_entry.id   AF-A0A327LW89-F1
#
_cell.length_a   1.000
_cell.length_b   1.000
_cell.length_c   1.000
_cell.angle_alpha   90.00
_cell.angle_beta   90.00
_cell.angle_gamma   90.00
#
_symmetry.space_group_name_H-M   'P 1'
#
loop_
_entity.id
_entity.type
_entity.pdbx_description
1 polymer ?
#
loop_
_entity_poly.entity_id
_entity_poly.type
_entity_poly.pdbx_seq_one_letter_code
_entity_poly.pdbx_strand_id
1 'polypeptide(L)'
;MSRPDTESVELHRWKTRAETVDGELCTMIEAFRATGPDHPHHIHQLFAELYLCTTRHWLARLADREDSEYAYRVICHFLQFYKDHVLDRIDHPLDTIAPHWRSYHRMARRQTIQSPISAHLILISVGARAHTHGDLGHAMSLAEKDIAHRCGSGSASLAERQKIFGGIADDAFYHAALDYVALHHARQAGWRRIVLKLYRVGLYTLRPVWLSVFQWWRRTGYGKVVAATARSRTTYWGKDSPQDL
;
A
#
# COMPACT_ATOMS: atom_id res chain seq x y z
N MET A 1 10.91 2.67 41.24
CA MET A 1 9.77 2.57 40.30
C MET A 1 10.33 2.79 38.90
N SER A 2 10.56 1.72 38.14
CA SER A 2 11.05 1.79 36.77
C SER A 2 9.94 2.36 35.88
N ARG A 3 10.25 3.38 35.07
CA ARG A 3 9.35 3.85 34.01
C ARG A 3 8.99 2.63 33.14
N PRO A 4 7.71 2.37 32.84
CA PRO A 4 7.36 1.39 31.82
C PRO A 4 8.10 1.74 30.54
N ASP A 5 8.71 0.72 29.94
CA ASP A 5 9.60 0.88 28.79
C ASP A 5 8.80 1.50 27.64
N THR A 6 9.08 2.78 27.36
CA THR A 6 8.23 3.61 26.49
C THR A 6 8.19 3.06 25.07
N GLU A 7 9.23 2.34 24.66
CA GLU A 7 9.32 1.61 23.39
C GLU A 7 8.33 0.44 23.33
N SER A 8 8.17 -0.32 24.41
CA SER A 8 7.22 -1.43 24.48
C SER A 8 5.76 -0.95 24.36
N VAL A 9 5.44 0.20 24.98
CA VAL A 9 4.11 0.80 24.91
C VAL A 9 3.77 1.27 23.50
N GLU A 10 4.70 1.95 22.81
CA GLU A 10 4.47 2.44 21.45
C GLU A 10 4.41 1.29 20.43
N LEU A 11 5.28 0.29 20.56
CA LEU A 11 5.21 -0.92 19.74
C LEU A 11 3.82 -1.57 19.85
N HIS A 12 3.33 -1.79 21.09
CA HIS A 12 2.02 -2.39 21.31
C HIS A 12 0.90 -1.54 20.70
N ARG A 13 0.92 -0.22 20.93
CA ARG A 13 -0.06 0.72 20.37
C ARG A 13 -0.12 0.66 18.84
N TRP A 14 1.05 0.71 18.17
CA TRP A 14 1.10 0.68 16.71
C TRP A 14 0.78 -0.69 16.14
N LYS A 15 1.16 -1.78 16.82
CA LYS A 15 0.73 -3.12 16.47
C LYS A 15 -0.80 -3.22 16.49
N THR A 16 -1.44 -2.84 17.60
CA THR A 16 -2.91 -2.87 17.71
C THR A 16 -3.58 -2.01 16.63
N ARG A 17 -3.06 -0.81 16.36
CA ARG A 17 -3.59 0.04 15.29
C ARG A 17 -3.40 -0.57 13.89
N ALA A 18 -2.26 -1.19 13.64
CA ALA A 18 -2.02 -1.87 12.36
C ALA A 18 -2.94 -3.09 12.19
N GLU A 19 -3.26 -3.79 13.28
CA GLU A 19 -4.23 -4.88 13.29
C GLU A 19 -5.67 -4.40 12.99
N THR A 20 -6.06 -3.17 13.37
CA THR A 20 -7.39 -2.63 13.01
C THR A 20 -7.53 -2.38 11.50
N VAL A 21 -6.43 -2.21 10.77
CA VAL A 21 -6.43 -2.03 9.31
C VAL A 21 -7.09 -3.23 8.60
N ASP A 22 -6.95 -4.44 9.14
CA ASP A 22 -7.63 -5.64 8.62
C ASP A 22 -9.15 -5.47 8.62
N GLY A 23 -9.69 -5.09 9.78
CA GLY A 23 -11.12 -4.86 9.96
C GLY A 23 -11.64 -3.72 9.10
N GLU A 24 -10.89 -2.62 9.02
CA GLU A 24 -11.26 -1.47 8.18
C GLU A 24 -11.32 -1.85 6.69
N LEU A 25 -10.35 -2.63 6.19
CA LEU A 25 -10.37 -3.12 4.81
C LEU A 25 -11.53 -4.09 4.57
N CYS A 26 -11.88 -4.95 5.54
CA CYS A 26 -13.06 -5.81 5.44
C CYS A 26 -14.35 -4.97 5.31
N THR A 27 -14.52 -3.97 6.17
CA THR A 27 -15.68 -3.05 6.09
C THR A 27 -15.74 -2.31 4.76
N MET A 28 -14.61 -1.86 4.22
CA MET A 28 -14.57 -1.21 2.90
C MET A 28 -15.01 -2.17 1.78
N ILE A 29 -14.53 -3.41 1.79
CA ILE A 29 -14.91 -4.43 0.79
C ILE A 29 -16.41 -4.70 0.85
N GLU A 30 -16.96 -4.84 2.05
CA GLU A 30 -18.39 -5.04 2.27
C GLU A 30 -19.21 -3.84 1.79
N ALA A 31 -18.76 -2.62 2.08
CA ALA A 31 -19.40 -1.39 1.61
C ALA A 31 -19.44 -1.33 0.07
N PHE A 32 -18.34 -1.67 -0.61
CA PHE A 32 -18.33 -1.73 -2.07
C PHE A 32 -19.28 -2.79 -2.62
N ARG A 33 -19.35 -3.97 -2.00
CA ARG A 33 -20.28 -5.03 -2.40
C ARG A 33 -21.73 -4.61 -2.23
N ALA A 34 -22.03 -3.92 -1.15
CA ALA A 34 -23.38 -3.45 -0.82
C ALA A 34 -23.93 -2.46 -1.86
N THR A 35 -23.08 -1.77 -2.63
CA THR A 35 -23.52 -0.89 -3.73
C THR A 35 -24.20 -1.65 -4.89
N GLY A 36 -24.04 -2.98 -4.96
CA GLY A 36 -24.60 -3.81 -6.02
C GLY A 36 -23.66 -3.97 -7.23
N PRO A 37 -23.72 -5.10 -7.96
CA PRO A 37 -22.72 -5.48 -8.98
C PRO A 37 -22.64 -4.53 -10.18
N ASP A 38 -23.74 -3.83 -10.49
CA ASP A 38 -23.83 -2.92 -11.62
C ASP A 38 -23.43 -1.49 -11.27
N HIS A 39 -23.24 -1.20 -9.97
CA HIS A 39 -22.81 0.12 -9.52
C HIS A 39 -21.31 0.32 -9.84
N PRO A 40 -20.92 1.48 -10.39
CA PRO A 40 -19.53 1.74 -10.79
C PRO A 40 -18.55 1.67 -9.62
N HIS A 41 -19.01 1.87 -8.38
CA HIS A 41 -18.14 1.79 -7.20
C HIS A 41 -17.80 0.36 -6.79
N HIS A 42 -18.63 -0.62 -7.17
CA HIS A 42 -18.43 -2.03 -6.78
C HIS A 42 -17.08 -2.58 -7.22
N ILE A 43 -16.55 -2.08 -8.35
CA ILE A 43 -15.27 -2.54 -8.91
C ILE A 43 -14.08 -2.28 -7.99
N HIS A 44 -14.16 -1.27 -7.10
CA HIS A 44 -13.09 -0.93 -6.17
C HIS A 44 -12.84 -2.04 -5.13
N GLN A 45 -13.82 -2.93 -4.89
CA GLN A 45 -13.62 -4.09 -4.04
C GLN A 45 -12.41 -4.93 -4.48
N LEU A 46 -12.13 -5.01 -5.78
CA LEU A 46 -11.11 -5.90 -6.33
C LEU A 46 -9.72 -5.50 -5.82
N PHE A 47 -9.43 -4.20 -5.83
CA PHE A 47 -8.16 -3.72 -5.31
C PHE A 47 -8.13 -3.77 -3.78
N ALA A 48 -9.25 -3.44 -3.11
CA ALA A 48 -9.35 -3.54 -1.65
C ALA A 48 -9.11 -4.99 -1.15
N GLU A 49 -9.59 -6.00 -1.87
CA GLU A 49 -9.34 -7.42 -1.56
C GLU A 49 -7.86 -7.80 -1.69
N LEU A 50 -7.17 -7.35 -2.76
CA LEU A 50 -5.73 -7.54 -2.87
C LEU A 50 -4.97 -6.84 -1.74
N TYR A 51 -5.42 -5.64 -1.36
CA TYR A 51 -4.82 -4.89 -0.27
C TYR A 51 -5.01 -5.62 1.06
N LEU A 52 -6.21 -6.13 1.34
CA LEU A 52 -6.49 -6.95 2.53
C LEU A 52 -5.59 -8.18 2.60
N CYS A 53 -5.49 -8.95 1.51
CA CYS A 53 -4.58 -10.11 1.45
C CYS A 53 -3.14 -9.71 1.76
N THR A 54 -2.68 -8.59 1.20
CA THR A 54 -1.32 -8.07 1.42
C THR A 54 -1.10 -7.69 2.87
N THR A 55 -2.04 -6.94 3.46
CA THR A 55 -1.98 -6.50 4.86
C THR A 55 -1.95 -7.69 5.82
N ARG A 56 -2.80 -8.72 5.62
CA ARG A 56 -2.81 -9.94 6.44
C ARG A 56 -1.47 -10.66 6.44
N HIS A 57 -0.91 -10.90 5.26
CA HIS A 57 0.40 -11.55 5.14
C HIS A 57 1.51 -10.69 5.75
N TRP A 58 1.43 -9.37 5.61
CA TRP A 58 2.43 -8.49 6.20
C TRP A 58 2.37 -8.50 7.72
N LEU A 59 1.19 -8.35 8.32
CA LEU A 59 0.98 -8.42 9.77
C LEU A 59 1.44 -9.76 10.34
N ALA A 60 1.08 -10.87 9.70
CA ALA A 60 1.49 -12.21 10.13
C ALA A 60 3.03 -12.36 10.18
N ARG A 61 3.77 -11.74 9.25
CA ARG A 61 5.24 -11.77 9.23
C ARG A 61 5.90 -10.83 10.23
N LEU A 62 5.16 -9.86 10.77
CA LEU A 62 5.61 -8.88 11.76
C LEU A 62 5.24 -9.27 13.20
N ALA A 63 4.27 -10.17 13.38
CA ALA A 63 3.62 -10.45 14.68
C ALA A 63 4.60 -10.75 15.83
N ASP A 64 5.66 -11.50 15.54
CA ASP A 64 6.64 -12.01 16.51
C ASP A 64 7.94 -11.18 16.55
N ARG A 65 7.95 -9.98 15.96
CA ARG A 65 9.15 -9.15 15.81
C ARG A 65 9.04 -7.88 16.63
N GLU A 66 9.87 -7.78 17.66
CA GLU A 66 9.92 -6.63 18.59
C GLU A 66 10.37 -5.32 17.93
N ASP A 67 11.07 -5.40 16.80
CA ASP A 67 11.60 -4.25 16.06
C ASP A 67 10.67 -3.76 14.93
N SER A 68 9.37 -4.07 15.00
CA SER A 68 8.41 -3.83 13.91
C SER A 68 7.62 -2.52 14.00
N GLU A 69 7.88 -1.68 15.00
CA GLU A 69 7.15 -0.43 15.23
C GLU A 69 7.06 0.43 13.95
N TYR A 70 8.20 0.61 13.27
CA TYR A 70 8.25 1.34 12.00
C TYR A 70 7.32 0.76 10.94
N ALA A 71 7.30 -0.57 10.77
CA ALA A 71 6.46 -1.21 9.77
C ALA A 71 4.96 -1.08 10.10
N TYR A 72 4.59 -1.16 11.38
CA TYR A 72 3.21 -0.91 11.81
C TYR A 72 2.76 0.52 11.53
N ARG A 73 3.62 1.53 11.77
CA ARG A 73 3.36 2.93 11.39
C ARG A 73 3.17 3.06 9.88
N VAL A 74 4.04 2.44 9.08
CA VAL A 74 3.93 2.44 7.62
C VAL A 74 2.60 1.87 7.17
N ILE A 75 2.17 0.71 7.70
CA ILE A 75 0.87 0.09 7.37
C ILE A 75 -0.29 1.06 7.61
N CYS A 76 -0.31 1.75 8.75
CA CYS A 76 -1.36 2.70 9.11
C CYS A 76 -1.41 3.90 8.14
N HIS A 77 -0.25 4.53 7.88
CA HIS A 77 -0.17 5.66 6.95
C HIS A 77 -0.49 5.25 5.52
N PHE A 78 -0.11 4.03 5.13
CA PHE A 78 -0.39 3.49 3.82
C PHE A 78 -1.90 3.34 3.60
N LEU A 79 -2.64 2.84 4.59
CA LEU A 79 -4.10 2.80 4.51
C LEU A 79 -4.69 4.20 4.38
N GLN A 80 -4.16 5.17 5.13
CA GLN A 80 -4.65 6.55 5.07
C GLN A 80 -4.53 7.12 3.64
N PHE A 81 -3.39 6.92 2.97
CA PHE A 81 -3.25 7.34 1.58
C PHE A 81 -4.23 6.65 0.64
N TYR A 82 -4.57 5.38 0.88
CA TYR A 82 -5.61 4.71 0.11
C TYR A 82 -6.98 5.36 0.30
N LYS A 83 -7.34 5.70 1.54
CA LYS A 83 -8.59 6.44 1.82
C LYS A 83 -8.60 7.80 1.12
N ASP A 84 -7.56 8.61 1.33
CA ASP A 84 -7.47 9.98 0.85
C ASP A 84 -7.47 10.09 -0.68
N HIS A 85 -6.83 9.14 -1.36
CA HIS A 85 -6.63 9.18 -2.82
C HIS A 85 -7.62 8.32 -3.61
N VAL A 86 -8.23 7.32 -2.98
CA VAL A 86 -9.20 6.44 -3.64
C VAL A 86 -10.59 6.67 -3.10
N LEU A 87 -10.86 6.38 -1.83
CA LEU A 87 -12.22 6.40 -1.27
C LEU A 87 -12.84 7.80 -1.30
N ASP A 88 -12.12 8.79 -0.80
CA ASP A 88 -12.61 10.17 -0.73
C ASP A 88 -12.70 10.84 -2.10
N ARG A 89 -12.21 10.17 -3.16
CA ARG A 89 -12.03 10.72 -4.51
C ARG A 89 -12.70 9.91 -5.61
N ILE A 90 -13.52 8.91 -5.26
CA ILE A 90 -14.17 8.02 -6.25
C ILE A 90 -14.91 8.83 -7.32
N ASP A 91 -15.69 9.82 -6.89
CA ASP A 91 -16.53 10.65 -7.78
C ASP A 91 -15.89 11.99 -8.18
N HIS A 92 -14.67 12.26 -7.73
CA HIS A 92 -14.00 13.53 -8.00
C HIS A 92 -13.55 13.66 -9.46
N PRO A 93 -13.46 14.87 -10.04
CA PRO A 93 -12.85 15.06 -11.37
C PRO A 93 -11.41 14.52 -11.45
N LEU A 94 -11.03 13.89 -12.58
CA LEU A 94 -9.73 13.18 -12.71
C LEU A 94 -8.50 14.09 -12.53
N ASP A 95 -8.62 15.36 -12.84
CA ASP A 95 -7.58 16.38 -12.68
C ASP A 95 -7.30 16.70 -11.20
N THR A 96 -8.33 16.61 -10.34
CA THR A 96 -8.22 16.76 -8.88
C THR A 96 -7.64 15.53 -8.18
N ILE A 97 -7.56 14.38 -8.86
CA ILE A 97 -6.99 13.14 -8.33
C ILE A 97 -5.47 13.18 -8.45
N ALA A 98 -4.80 12.66 -7.41
CA ALA A 98 -3.34 12.52 -7.37
C ALA A 98 -2.82 11.84 -8.67
N PRO A 99 -1.78 12.40 -9.34
CA PRO A 99 -1.37 11.97 -10.68
C PRO A 99 -1.13 10.46 -10.83
N HIS A 100 -0.55 9.80 -9.82
CA HIS A 100 -0.27 8.36 -9.85
C HIS A 100 -1.52 7.48 -9.75
N TRP A 101 -2.63 7.99 -9.22
CA TRP A 101 -3.92 7.29 -9.11
C TRP A 101 -4.86 7.53 -10.29
N ARG A 102 -4.61 8.54 -11.14
CA ARG A 102 -5.50 8.92 -12.25
C ARG A 102 -5.82 7.77 -13.21
N SER A 103 -4.82 6.94 -13.52
CA SER A 103 -5.02 5.79 -14.41
C SER A 103 -5.95 4.74 -13.80
N TYR A 104 -5.82 4.48 -12.50
CA TYR A 104 -6.70 3.57 -11.78
C TYR A 104 -8.15 4.08 -11.82
N HIS A 105 -8.39 5.33 -11.42
CA HIS A 105 -9.74 5.93 -11.43
C HIS A 105 -10.35 5.99 -12.82
N ARG A 106 -9.55 6.35 -13.85
CA ARG A 106 -10.01 6.34 -15.24
C ARG A 106 -10.48 4.95 -15.69
N MET A 107 -9.76 3.90 -15.28
CA MET A 107 -10.13 2.53 -15.61
C MET A 107 -11.34 2.05 -14.82
N ALA A 108 -11.38 2.31 -13.50
CA ALA A 108 -12.48 1.93 -12.63
C ALA A 108 -13.82 2.50 -13.14
N ARG A 109 -13.84 3.77 -13.56
CA ARG A 109 -15.05 4.43 -14.12
C ARG A 109 -15.59 3.80 -15.40
N ARG A 110 -14.79 2.99 -16.09
CA ARG A 110 -15.15 2.36 -17.37
C ARG A 110 -15.40 0.86 -17.22
N GLN A 111 -15.37 0.34 -16.00
CA GLN A 111 -15.44 -1.08 -15.72
C GLN A 111 -16.49 -1.37 -14.63
N THR A 112 -17.09 -2.53 -14.73
CA THR A 112 -17.99 -3.09 -13.71
C THR A 112 -17.51 -4.49 -13.36
N ILE A 113 -18.12 -5.12 -12.35
CA ILE A 113 -17.76 -6.49 -11.97
C ILE A 113 -18.08 -7.52 -13.08
N GLN A 114 -18.87 -7.13 -14.07
CA GLN A 114 -19.18 -7.94 -15.25
C GLN A 114 -18.11 -7.84 -16.35
N SER A 115 -17.21 -6.84 -16.28
CA SER A 115 -16.14 -6.67 -17.25
C SER A 115 -15.22 -7.90 -17.33
N PRO A 116 -14.52 -8.12 -18.46
CA PRO A 116 -13.62 -9.26 -18.62
C PRO A 116 -12.58 -9.34 -17.50
N ILE A 117 -12.29 -10.57 -17.04
CA ILE A 117 -11.35 -10.79 -15.92
C ILE A 117 -9.94 -10.23 -16.21
N SER A 118 -9.52 -10.16 -17.47
CA SER A 118 -8.26 -9.49 -17.86
C SER A 118 -8.27 -8.00 -17.51
N ALA A 119 -9.40 -7.30 -17.73
CA ALA A 119 -9.54 -5.89 -17.37
C ALA A 119 -9.45 -5.69 -15.86
N HIS A 120 -10.04 -6.60 -15.08
CA HIS A 120 -9.93 -6.65 -13.61
C HIS A 120 -8.48 -6.84 -13.16
N LEU A 121 -7.75 -7.79 -13.76
CA LEU A 121 -6.34 -8.04 -13.46
C LEU A 121 -5.45 -6.84 -13.80
N ILE A 122 -5.74 -6.11 -14.87
CA ILE A 122 -5.02 -4.87 -15.19
C ILE A 122 -5.37 -3.78 -14.17
N LEU A 123 -6.65 -3.61 -13.83
CA LEU A 123 -7.10 -2.62 -12.86
C LEU A 123 -6.39 -2.78 -11.51
N ILE A 124 -6.36 -4.00 -10.95
CA ILE A 124 -5.66 -4.26 -9.68
C ILE A 124 -4.16 -4.05 -9.81
N SER A 125 -3.57 -4.34 -10.98
CA SER A 125 -2.13 -4.13 -11.21
C SER A 125 -1.80 -2.64 -11.25
N VAL A 126 -2.65 -1.82 -11.86
CA VAL A 126 -2.53 -0.35 -11.88
C VAL A 126 -2.72 0.22 -10.48
N GLY A 127 -3.69 -0.27 -9.71
CA GLY A 127 -3.90 0.11 -8.31
C GLY A 127 -2.68 -0.25 -7.44
N ALA A 128 -2.17 -1.47 -7.57
CA ALA A 128 -0.99 -1.92 -6.82
C ALA A 128 0.25 -1.08 -7.15
N ARG A 129 0.45 -0.73 -8.42
CA ARG A 129 1.50 0.21 -8.83
C ARG A 129 1.28 1.59 -8.22
N ALA A 130 0.09 2.17 -8.35
CA ALA A 130 -0.21 3.51 -7.85
C ALA A 130 0.09 3.58 -6.34
N HIS A 131 -0.39 2.60 -5.58
CA HIS A 131 -0.20 2.54 -4.15
C HIS A 131 1.27 2.32 -3.79
N THR A 132 1.91 1.30 -4.35
CA THR A 132 3.29 0.92 -4.01
C THR A 132 4.33 1.95 -4.44
N HIS A 133 4.24 2.46 -5.67
CA HIS A 133 5.22 3.41 -6.21
C HIS A 133 4.86 4.86 -5.86
N GLY A 134 3.57 5.17 -5.70
CA GLY A 134 3.09 6.52 -5.45
C GLY A 134 2.97 6.86 -3.96
N ASP A 135 2.38 5.99 -3.14
CA ASP A 135 2.05 6.33 -1.74
C ASP A 135 3.06 5.77 -0.73
N LEU A 136 3.65 4.60 -0.96
CA LEU A 136 4.48 3.91 0.05
C LEU A 136 5.65 4.77 0.54
N GLY A 137 6.31 5.48 -0.38
CA GLY A 137 7.42 6.38 -0.02
C GLY A 137 6.98 7.49 0.93
N HIS A 138 5.77 8.02 0.76
CA HIS A 138 5.21 9.03 1.65
C HIS A 138 4.82 8.43 2.99
N ALA A 139 4.21 7.24 3.01
CA ALA A 139 3.91 6.52 4.25
C ALA A 139 5.17 6.23 5.08
N MET A 140 6.25 5.80 4.42
CA MET A 140 7.57 5.63 5.02
C MET A 140 8.13 6.92 5.60
N SER A 141 8.02 8.03 4.86
CA SER A 141 8.49 9.33 5.34
C SER A 141 7.69 9.85 6.53
N LEU A 142 6.36 9.63 6.57
CA LEU A 142 5.53 9.99 7.73
C LEU A 142 5.89 9.14 8.95
N ALA A 143 6.07 7.82 8.77
CA ALA A 143 6.51 6.93 9.85
C ALA A 143 7.89 7.35 10.43
N GLU A 144 8.83 7.77 9.57
CA GLU A 144 10.13 8.31 10.01
C GLU A 144 9.96 9.61 10.81
N LYS A 145 9.08 10.52 10.38
CA LYS A 145 8.79 11.76 11.12
C LYS A 145 8.19 11.46 12.50
N ASP A 146 7.27 10.51 12.59
CA ASP A 146 6.66 10.17 13.87
C ASP A 146 7.70 9.64 14.88
N ILE A 147 8.66 8.81 14.42
CA ILE A 147 9.76 8.30 15.25
C ILE A 147 10.72 9.45 15.62
N ALA A 148 11.07 10.31 14.66
CA ALA A 148 11.97 11.44 14.89
C ALA A 148 11.42 12.45 15.91
N HIS A 149 10.11 12.73 15.88
CA HIS A 149 9.44 13.60 16.86
C HIS A 149 9.57 13.08 18.30
N ARG A 150 9.68 11.76 18.49
CA ARG A 150 9.86 11.13 19.80
C ARG A 150 11.31 11.10 20.25
N CYS A 151 12.22 10.65 19.37
CA CYS A 151 13.60 10.34 19.73
C CYS A 151 14.59 11.50 19.53
N GLY A 152 14.13 12.68 19.11
CA GLY A 152 14.95 13.90 19.00
C GLY A 152 15.90 13.95 17.79
N SER A 153 16.29 12.80 17.25
CA SER A 153 16.83 12.65 15.89
C SER A 153 16.80 11.18 15.51
N GLY A 154 16.12 10.80 14.44
CA GLY A 154 16.12 9.41 14.00
C GLY A 154 15.47 9.22 12.65
N SER A 155 16.30 8.88 11.66
CA SER A 155 15.82 8.12 10.50
C SER A 155 15.59 6.69 10.95
N ALA A 156 14.59 6.00 10.40
CA ALA A 156 14.48 4.55 10.56
C ALA A 156 15.82 3.89 10.19
N SER A 157 16.22 2.91 11.00
CA SER A 157 17.43 2.13 10.78
C SER A 157 17.34 1.36 9.46
N LEU A 158 18.49 0.92 8.94
CA LEU A 158 18.50 0.06 7.76
C LEU A 158 17.69 -1.22 7.98
N ALA A 159 17.80 -1.83 9.17
CA ALA A 159 17.07 -3.05 9.54
C ALA A 159 15.54 -2.85 9.53
N GLU A 160 15.05 -1.71 10.02
CA GLU A 160 13.63 -1.36 9.96
C GLU A 160 13.15 -1.16 8.52
N ARG A 161 13.91 -0.43 7.70
CA ARG A 161 13.59 -0.24 6.28
C ARG A 161 13.59 -1.55 5.50
N GLN A 162 14.42 -2.52 5.87
CA GLN A 162 14.40 -3.84 5.23
C GLN A 162 13.13 -4.64 5.50
N LYS A 163 12.33 -4.30 6.51
CA LYS A 163 10.98 -4.88 6.66
C LYS A 163 10.02 -4.43 5.56
N ILE A 164 10.32 -3.29 4.92
CA ILE A 164 9.54 -2.72 3.82
C ILE A 164 10.17 -3.03 2.45
N PHE A 165 11.50 -3.03 2.32
CA PHE A 165 12.21 -3.24 1.05
C PHE A 165 12.77 -4.65 0.83
N GLY A 166 12.86 -5.45 1.89
CA GLY A 166 13.48 -6.77 1.87
C GLY A 166 12.48 -7.91 1.73
N GLY A 167 12.96 -9.11 2.07
CA GLY A 167 12.26 -10.38 1.86
C GLY A 167 10.90 -10.48 2.55
N ILE A 168 10.69 -9.79 3.68
CA ILE A 168 9.41 -9.82 4.42
C ILE A 168 8.27 -9.32 3.53
N ALA A 169 8.42 -8.13 2.97
CA ALA A 169 7.41 -7.53 2.12
C ALA A 169 7.33 -8.20 0.74
N ASP A 170 8.45 -8.75 0.23
CA ASP A 170 8.45 -9.55 -1.00
C ASP A 170 7.60 -10.81 -0.87
N ASP A 171 7.84 -11.58 0.20
CA ASP A 171 7.09 -12.80 0.45
C ASP A 171 5.64 -12.50 0.80
N ALA A 172 5.37 -11.46 1.59
CA ALA A 172 4.01 -11.07 1.95
C ALA A 172 3.20 -10.74 0.70
N PHE A 173 3.74 -9.92 -0.20
CA PHE A 173 3.06 -9.57 -1.45
C PHE A 173 2.92 -10.77 -2.39
N TYR A 174 3.92 -11.65 -2.45
CA TYR A 174 3.85 -12.87 -3.24
C TYR A 174 2.74 -13.82 -2.80
N HIS A 175 2.67 -14.14 -1.50
CA HIS A 175 1.61 -15.00 -0.97
C HIS A 175 0.24 -14.33 -1.08
N ALA A 176 0.16 -13.01 -0.87
CA ALA A 176 -1.09 -12.27 -1.06
C ALA A 176 -1.60 -12.32 -2.49
N ALA A 177 -0.74 -12.17 -3.49
CA ALA A 177 -1.13 -12.27 -4.90
C ALA A 177 -1.66 -13.68 -5.24
N LEU A 178 -1.02 -14.73 -4.70
CA LEU A 178 -1.47 -16.11 -4.89
C LEU A 178 -2.82 -16.38 -4.23
N ASP A 179 -3.00 -15.93 -2.99
CA ASP A 179 -4.25 -16.11 -2.23
C ASP A 179 -5.39 -15.32 -2.86
N TYR A 180 -5.13 -14.09 -3.30
CA TYR A 180 -6.10 -13.28 -4.03
C TYR A 180 -6.59 -14.02 -5.29
N VAL A 181 -5.67 -14.53 -6.12
CA VAL A 181 -6.05 -15.25 -7.35
C VAL A 181 -6.75 -16.58 -7.02
N ALA A 182 -6.33 -17.29 -5.97
CA ALA A 182 -6.99 -18.51 -5.53
C ALA A 182 -8.43 -18.24 -5.07
N LEU A 183 -8.64 -17.17 -4.30
CA LEU A 183 -9.94 -16.72 -3.83
C LEU A 183 -10.87 -16.38 -4.99
N HIS A 184 -10.40 -15.58 -5.96
CA HIS A 184 -11.18 -15.27 -7.15
C HIS A 184 -11.42 -16.51 -8.01
N HIS A 185 -10.44 -17.41 -8.15
CA HIS A 185 -10.62 -18.65 -8.91
C HIS A 185 -11.72 -19.54 -8.30
N ALA A 186 -11.83 -19.62 -6.97
CA ALA A 186 -12.87 -20.38 -6.29
C ALA A 186 -14.28 -19.80 -6.50
N ARG A 187 -14.39 -18.47 -6.66
CA ARG A 187 -15.67 -17.76 -6.84
C ARG A 187 -16.15 -17.66 -8.29
N GLN A 188 -15.35 -18.09 -9.26
CA GLN A 188 -15.60 -17.85 -10.68
C GLN A 188 -15.82 -19.16 -11.45
N ALA A 189 -16.61 -19.10 -12.52
CA ALA A 189 -16.92 -20.23 -13.40
C ALA A 189 -16.51 -19.96 -14.86
N GLY A 190 -16.50 -21.02 -15.66
CA GLY A 190 -16.26 -20.95 -17.11
C GLY A 190 -14.90 -20.36 -17.49
N TRP A 191 -14.88 -19.57 -18.56
CA TRP A 191 -13.65 -18.99 -19.12
C TRP A 191 -12.87 -18.13 -18.11
N ARG A 192 -13.57 -17.39 -17.23
CA ARG A 192 -12.93 -16.55 -16.20
C ARG A 192 -12.04 -17.37 -15.27
N ARG A 193 -12.51 -18.58 -14.90
CA ARG A 193 -11.76 -19.51 -14.06
C ARG A 193 -10.50 -20.02 -14.76
N ILE A 194 -10.56 -20.29 -16.07
CA ILE A 194 -9.41 -20.72 -16.87
C ILE A 194 -8.35 -19.62 -16.92
N VAL A 195 -8.75 -18.38 -17.19
CA VAL A 195 -7.83 -17.23 -17.21
C VAL A 195 -7.15 -17.04 -15.85
N LEU A 196 -7.89 -17.17 -14.74
CA LEU A 196 -7.31 -17.07 -13.40
C LEU A 196 -6.33 -18.22 -13.11
N LYS A 197 -6.61 -19.44 -13.58
CA LYS A 197 -5.68 -20.57 -13.48
C LYS A 197 -4.37 -20.29 -14.23
N LEU A 198 -4.46 -19.78 -15.46
CA LEU A 198 -3.28 -19.40 -16.26
C LEU A 198 -2.52 -18.23 -15.62
N TYR A 199 -3.24 -17.23 -15.11
CA TYR A 199 -2.64 -16.09 -14.42
C TYR A 199 -1.89 -16.55 -13.15
N ARG A 200 -2.46 -17.49 -12.38
CA ARG A 200 -1.77 -18.11 -11.23
C ARG A 200 -0.48 -18.81 -11.65
N VAL A 201 -0.50 -19.58 -12.74
CA VAL A 201 0.72 -20.20 -13.29
C VAL A 201 1.75 -19.11 -13.64
N GLY A 202 1.31 -18.02 -14.30
CA GLY A 202 2.15 -16.87 -14.60
C GLY A 202 2.76 -16.20 -13.36
N LEU A 203 2.00 -16.06 -12.27
CA LEU A 203 2.52 -15.52 -11.01
C LEU A 203 3.67 -16.37 -10.45
N TYR A 204 3.57 -17.70 -10.54
CA TYR A 204 4.65 -18.60 -10.13
C TYR A 204 5.85 -18.53 -11.08
N THR A 205 5.61 -18.71 -12.39
CA THR A 205 6.69 -18.87 -13.38
C THR A 205 7.44 -17.57 -13.65
N LEU A 206 6.75 -16.43 -13.61
CA LEU A 206 7.33 -15.11 -13.86
C LEU A 206 7.70 -14.38 -12.57
N ARG A 207 7.73 -15.07 -11.42
CA ARG A 207 8.11 -14.49 -10.12
C ARG A 207 9.37 -13.62 -10.20
N PRO A 208 10.49 -14.05 -10.80
CA PRO A 208 11.69 -13.22 -10.87
C PRO A 208 11.48 -11.90 -11.63
N VAL A 209 10.56 -11.87 -12.60
CA VAL A 209 10.29 -10.70 -13.42
C VAL A 209 9.39 -9.72 -12.67
N TRP A 210 8.18 -10.13 -12.29
CA TRP A 210 7.23 -9.19 -11.71
C TRP A 210 7.59 -8.79 -10.28
N LEU A 211 8.26 -9.65 -9.50
CA LEU A 211 8.72 -9.29 -8.17
C LEU A 211 9.85 -8.25 -8.24
N SER A 212 10.73 -8.35 -9.23
CA SER A 212 11.76 -7.31 -9.49
C SER A 212 11.12 -5.97 -9.85
N VAL A 213 10.04 -5.98 -10.62
CA VAL A 213 9.25 -4.77 -10.92
C VAL A 213 8.64 -4.17 -9.65
N PHE A 214 8.06 -5.01 -8.77
CA PHE A 214 7.51 -4.57 -7.48
C PHE A 214 8.58 -4.01 -6.54
N GLN A 215 9.74 -4.66 -6.43
CA GLN A 215 10.91 -4.15 -5.70
C GLN A 215 11.37 -2.79 -6.24
N TRP A 216 11.44 -2.65 -7.56
CA TRP A 216 11.78 -1.40 -8.21
C TRP A 216 10.77 -0.29 -7.91
N TRP A 217 9.47 -0.58 -7.95
CA TRP A 217 8.41 0.37 -7.57
C TRP A 217 8.60 0.93 -6.16
N ARG A 218 8.82 0.06 -5.16
CA ARG A 218 9.02 0.49 -3.77
C ARG A 218 10.24 1.40 -3.62
N ARG A 219 11.39 0.96 -4.16
CA ARG A 219 12.67 1.69 -4.03
C ARG A 219 12.62 3.05 -4.73
N THR A 220 12.10 3.09 -5.95
CA THR A 220 12.04 4.34 -6.73
C THR A 220 10.99 5.30 -6.21
N GLY A 221 9.84 4.80 -5.75
CA GLY A 221 8.81 5.61 -5.08
C GLY A 221 9.36 6.32 -3.85
N TYR A 222 10.03 5.57 -2.97
CA TYR A 222 10.70 6.13 -1.81
C TYR A 222 11.81 7.13 -2.19
N GLY A 223 12.65 6.80 -3.16
CA GLY A 223 13.71 7.70 -3.65
C GLY A 223 13.18 9.06 -4.12
N LYS A 224 12.00 9.10 -4.76
CA LYS A 224 11.36 10.36 -5.17
C LYS A 224 10.96 11.23 -3.98
N VAL A 225 10.43 10.62 -2.91
CA VAL A 225 10.03 11.34 -1.69
C VAL A 225 11.25 11.87 -0.95
N VAL A 226 12.32 11.08 -0.84
CA VAL A 226 13.59 11.52 -0.26
C VAL A 226 14.17 12.70 -1.05
N ALA A 227 14.22 12.60 -2.38
CA ALA A 227 14.73 13.67 -3.24
C ALA A 227 13.86 14.95 -3.18
N ALA A 228 12.54 14.82 -3.05
CA ALA A 228 11.64 15.96 -2.85
C ALA A 228 11.89 16.63 -1.49
N THR A 229 12.02 15.84 -0.43
CA THR A 229 12.28 16.33 0.93
C THR A 229 13.63 17.04 1.04
N ALA A 230 14.67 16.49 0.40
CA ALA A 230 15.99 17.12 0.34
C ALA A 230 15.94 18.48 -0.39
N ARG A 231 15.25 18.55 -1.54
CA ARG A 231 15.08 19.81 -2.28
C ARG A 231 14.35 20.88 -1.47
N SER A 232 13.27 20.53 -0.77
CA SER A 232 12.54 21.49 0.07
C SER A 232 13.38 22.02 1.22
N ARG A 233 14.31 21.23 1.78
CA ARG A 233 15.27 21.72 2.78
C ARG A 233 16.25 22.71 2.15
N THR A 234 16.85 22.40 1.01
CA THR A 234 17.79 23.31 0.32
C THR A 234 17.15 24.64 -0.06
N THR A 235 15.88 24.65 -0.50
CA THR A 235 15.18 25.90 -0.85
C THR A 235 14.85 26.77 0.37
N TYR A 236 14.63 26.17 1.54
CA TYR A 236 14.37 26.91 2.78
C TYR A 236 15.65 27.61 3.28
N TRP A 237 16.80 26.93 3.20
CA TRP A 237 18.11 27.50 3.58
C TRP A 237 18.67 28.51 2.58
N GLY A 238 18.16 28.55 1.34
CA GLY A 238 18.56 29.54 0.33
C GLY A 238 17.84 30.89 0.43
N LYS A 239 16.87 31.04 1.35
CA LYS A 239 16.16 32.31 1.60
C LYS A 239 16.62 33.06 2.85
N ASP A 240 17.49 32.45 3.66
CA ASP A 240 18.00 33.03 4.92
C ASP A 240 19.48 33.45 4.82
N SER A 241 19.98 33.76 3.62
CA SER A 241 21.20 34.56 3.50
C SER A 241 20.80 36.03 3.52
N PRO A 242 21.10 36.80 4.58
CA PRO A 242 21.10 38.25 4.47
C PRO A 242 22.21 38.62 3.49
N GLN A 243 21.82 38.93 2.25
CA GLN A 243 22.56 39.93 1.51
C GLN A 243 22.18 41.27 2.14
N ASP A 244 23.21 42.01 2.52
CA ASP A 244 23.18 43.39 3.03
C ASP A 244 22.96 43.53 4.55
N LEU A 245 24.07 43.53 5.30
CA LEU A 245 24.70 44.75 5.86
C LEU A 245 26.04 44.42 6.53
#